data_AF-A0A0M3K9B2-F1
#
_entry.id   AF-A0A0M3K9B2-F1
#
_cell.length_a   1.000
_cell.length_b   1.000
_cell.length_c   1.000
_cell.angle_alpha   90.00
_cell.angle_beta   90.00
_cell.angle_gamma   90.00
#
_symmetry.space_group_name_H-M   'P 1'
#
loop_
_entity.id
_entity.type
_entity.pdbx_description
1 polymer ?
#
loop_
_entity_poly.entity_id
_entity_poly.type
_entity_poly.pdbx_seq_one_letter_code
_entity_poly.pdbx_strand_id
1 'polypeptide(L)' 'MYCIFSDLLFEYSTGKGCTALQFMPPEQTADKKGPYLFSQCQPTHARSLLPCMDTPAVKQTYDSEVF' A
#
# COMPACT_ATOMS: atom_id res chain seq x y z
N MET A 1 -3.55 8.09 5.07
CA MET A 1 -3.80 7.61 3.69
C MET A 1 -5.30 7.50 3.55
N TYR A 2 -5.91 8.24 2.61
CA TYR A 2 -7.37 8.21 2.41
C TYR A 2 -7.66 7.40 1.14
N CYS A 3 -8.63 6.49 1.22
CA CYS A 3 -9.12 5.73 0.06
C CYS A 3 -10.64 5.91 0.01
N ILE A 4 -11.16 6.40 -1.11
CA ILE A 4 -12.57 6.76 -1.28
C ILE A 4 -13.28 5.61 -2.00
N PHE A 5 -14.19 4.92 -1.31
CA PHE A 5 -15.16 4.02 -1.92
C PHE A 5 -16.52 4.70 -1.96
N SER A 6 -16.78 5.49 -3.01
CA SER A 6 -18.01 6.22 -3.41
C SER A 6 -18.81 7.00 -2.35
N ASP A 7 -19.06 6.44 -1.16
CA ASP A 7 -19.79 7.04 -0.04
C ASP A 7 -19.21 6.63 1.35
N LEU A 8 -18.10 5.88 1.40
CA LEU A 8 -17.47 5.40 2.63
C LEU A 8 -16.00 5.83 2.70
N LEU A 9 -15.67 6.59 3.75
CA LEU A 9 -14.32 7.07 4.04
C LEU A 9 -13.73 6.30 5.22
N PHE A 10 -12.57 5.69 5.01
CA PHE A 10 -11.78 5.09 6.06
C PHE A 10 -10.56 5.95 6.38
N GLU A 11 -10.44 6.41 7.62
CA GLU A 11 -9.20 6.97 8.14
C GLU A 11 -8.36 5.83 8.73
N TYR A 12 -7.19 5.57 8.15
CA TYR A 12 -6.31 4.51 8.62
C TYR A 12 -4.83 4.85 8.40
N SER A 13 -3.98 4.10 9.10
CA SER A 13 -2.52 4.15 8.96
C SER A 13 -1.97 2.73 8.93
N THR A 14 -0.97 2.49 8.08
CA THR A 14 -0.27 1.21 8.01
C THR A 14 0.76 1.11 9.12
N GLY A 15 0.73 0.04 9.91
CA GLY A 15 1.71 -0.21 10.97
C GLY A 15 2.85 -1.13 10.54
N LYS A 16 3.71 -1.49 11.51
CA LYS A 16 4.83 -2.45 11.33
C LYS A 16 4.39 -3.84 10.84
N GLY A 17 3.11 -4.18 10.97
CA GLY A 17 2.53 -5.43 10.46
C GLY A 17 2.07 -5.38 9.01
N CYS A 18 2.32 -4.29 8.28
CA CYS A 18 1.99 -4.19 6.87
C CYS A 18 2.86 -5.16 6.06
N THR A 19 2.26 -6.24 5.59
CA THR A 19 2.95 -7.26 4.79
C THR A 19 3.11 -6.89 3.32
N ALA A 20 2.37 -5.89 2.84
CA ALA A 20 2.45 -5.44 1.46
C ALA A 20 3.65 -4.53 1.18
N LEU A 21 4.25 -3.91 2.20
CA LEU A 21 5.25 -2.87 2.03
C LEU A 21 6.62 -3.34 2.46
N GLN A 22 7.62 -3.11 1.61
CA GLN A 22 9.03 -3.27 1.95
C GLN A 22 9.72 -1.91 1.97
N PHE A 23 10.18 -1.52 3.14
CA PHE A 23 11.04 -0.36 3.33
C PHE A 23 12.49 -0.79 3.24
N MET A 24 13.23 -0.17 2.32
CA MET A 24 14.66 -0.40 2.15
C MET A 24 15.43 0.85 2.59
N PRO A 25 16.37 0.73 3.55
CA PRO A 25 17.27 1.81 3.88
C PRO A 25 18.25 2.05 2.72
N PRO A 26 18.89 3.23 2.65
CA PRO A 26 19.74 3.61 1.53
C PRO A 26 20.79 2.55 1.15
N GLU A 27 21.42 1.89 2.12
CA GLU A 27 22.43 0.87 1.90
C GLU A 27 21.96 -0.35 1.09
N GLN A 28 20.64 -0.61 1.06
CA GLN A 28 20.02 -1.68 0.28
C GLN A 28 19.60 -1.22 -1.13
N THR A 29 19.74 0.06 -1.45
CA THR A 29 19.43 0.62 -2.77
C THR A 29 20.67 0.60 -3.67
N ALA A 30 20.45 0.61 -4.99
CA ALA A 30 21.54 0.49 -5.96
C ALA A 30 22.54 1.66 -5.92
N ASP A 31 22.05 2.88 -5.70
CA ASP A 31 22.88 4.10 -5.69
C ASP A 31 23.34 4.51 -4.28
N LYS A 32 22.74 3.92 -3.24
CA LYS A 32 23.01 4.19 -1.82
C LYS A 32 22.74 5.63 -1.38
N LYS A 33 21.92 6.38 -2.12
CA LYS A 33 21.70 7.82 -1.87
C LYS A 33 20.43 8.12 -1.08
N GLY A 34 19.42 7.28 -1.19
CA GLY A 34 18.13 7.50 -0.55
C GLY A 34 17.43 6.19 -0.19
N PRO A 35 16.46 6.23 0.74
CA PRO A 35 15.63 5.06 1.04
C PRO A 35 14.70 4.76 -0.14
N TYR A 36 14.20 3.54 -0.19
CA TYR A 36 13.26 3.11 -1.21
C TYR A 36 12.08 2.36 -0.59
N LEU A 37 10.89 2.56 -1.14
CA LEU A 37 9.67 1.88 -0.72
C LEU A 37 9.00 1.29 -1.96
N PHE A 38 8.61 0.02 -1.87
CA PHE A 38 7.74 -0.60 -2.86
C PHE A 38 6.68 -1.47 -2.19
N SER A 39 5.60 -1.70 -2.94
CA SER A 39 4.50 -2.57 -2.54
C SER A 39 4.45 -3.87 -3.33
N GLN A 40 4.17 -4.98 -2.67
CA GLN A 40 3.75 -6.24 -3.29
C GLN A 40 2.41 -6.66 -2.70
N CYS A 41 1.36 -6.60 -3.50
CA CYS A 41 -0.01 -6.90 -3.05
C CYS A 41 -0.44 -8.35 -3.30
N GLN A 42 0.20 -9.06 -4.23
CA GLN A 42 -0.19 -10.44 -4.58
C GLN A 42 0.33 -11.43 -3.53
N PRO A 43 -0.47 -12.44 -3.12
CA PRO A 43 -1.83 -12.72 -3.60
C PRO A 43 -2.93 -11.97 -2.86
N THR A 44 -2.72 -11.64 -1.58
CA THR A 44 -3.76 -11.08 -0.70
C THR A 44 -3.17 -10.15 0.37
N HIS A 45 -2.17 -9.36 -0.01
CA HIS A 45 -1.52 -8.41 0.87
C HIS A 45 -2.11 -7.00 0.75
N ALA A 46 -2.93 -6.70 -0.26
CA ALA A 46 -3.54 -5.38 -0.44
C ALA A 46 -4.34 -4.94 0.80
N ARG A 47 -5.01 -5.89 1.49
CA ARG A 47 -5.72 -5.66 2.75
C ARG A 47 -4.85 -5.12 3.90
N SER A 48 -3.54 -5.35 3.84
CA SER A 48 -2.58 -4.83 4.83
C SER A 48 -2.12 -3.40 4.52
N LEU A 49 -2.32 -2.95 3.28
CA LEU A 49 -2.02 -1.61 2.81
C LEU A 49 -3.23 -0.67 2.89
N LEU A 50 -4.43 -1.17 2.59
CA LEU A 50 -5.66 -0.40 2.62
C LEU A 50 -6.89 -1.30 2.89
N PRO A 51 -7.95 -0.80 3.55
CA PRO A 51 -9.19 -1.55 3.71
C PRO A 51 -9.88 -1.75 2.34
N CYS A 52 -9.90 -2.99 1.84
CA CYS A 52 -10.58 -3.33 0.59
C CYS A 52 -11.06 -4.78 0.55
N MET A 53 -11.88 -5.07 -0.46
CA MET A 53 -12.29 -6.43 -0.83
C MET A 53 -11.16 -7.11 -1.61
N ASP A 54 -10.15 -7.58 -0.89
CA ASP A 54 -8.91 -8.16 -1.43
C ASP A 54 -9.11 -9.58 -1.99
N THR A 55 -9.84 -9.63 -3.10
CA THR A 55 -10.12 -10.82 -3.91
C THR A 55 -10.07 -10.44 -5.40
N PRO A 56 -9.45 -11.28 -6.26
CA PRO A 56 -9.40 -11.01 -7.70
C PRO A 56 -10.77 -11.02 -8.39
N ALA A 57 -11.81 -11.53 -7.71
CA ALA A 57 -13.18 -11.52 -8.21
C ALA A 57 -13.81 -10.11 -8.24
N VAL A 58 -13.30 -9.19 -7.42
CA VAL A 58 -13.81 -7.80 -7.32
C VAL A 58 -12.80 -6.87 -8.00
N LYS A 59 -13.28 -6.11 -9.00
CA LYS A 59 -12.47 -5.13 -9.74
C LYS A 59 -12.95 -3.72 -9.46
N GLN A 60 -12.03 -2.83 -9.18
CA GLN A 60 -12.34 -1.46 -8.74
C GLN A 60 -11.33 -0.49 -9.37
N THR A 61 -11.83 0.67 -9.78
CA THR A 61 -11.00 1.82 -10.15
C THR A 61 -10.58 2.54 -8.88
N TYR A 62 -9.39 3.16 -8.88
CA TYR A 62 -8.92 3.96 -7.76
C TYR A 62 -8.20 5.21 -8.28
N ASP A 63 -8.29 6.27 -7.51
CA ASP A 63 -7.45 7.46 -7.61
C ASP A 63 -6.62 7.55 -6.32
N SER A 64 -5.42 8.12 -6.41
CA SER A 64 -4.51 8.25 -5.27
C SER A 64 -3.70 9.54 -5.33
N GLU A 65 -3.49 10.14 -4.17
CA GLU A 65 -2.60 11.28 -3.99
C GLU A 65 -1.48 10.87 -3.01
N VAL A 66 -0.23 10.96 -3.46
CA VAL A 66 0.96 10.53 -2.69
C VAL A 66 1.92 11.71 -2.65
N PHE A 67 2.32 12.11 -1.43
CA PHE A 67 3.19 13.24 -1.15
C PHE A 67 4.47 12.79 -0.43
#